data_AF-A0A0D7AXN9-F1
#
_entry.id   AF-A0A0D7AXN9-F1
#
_cell.length_a   1.000
_cell.length_b   1.000
_cell.length_c   1.000
_cell.angle_alpha   90.00
_cell.angle_beta   90.00
_cell.angle_gamma   90.00
#
_symmetry.space_group_name_H-M   'P 1'
#
loop_
_entity.id
_entity.type
_entity.pdbx_description
1 polymer ?
#
loop_
_entity_poly.entity_id
_entity_poly.type
_entity_poly.pdbx_seq_one_letter_code
_entity_poly.pdbx_strand_id
1 'polypeptide(L)'
;MSNLWSKICILSRFEPLSDKALELVRGAIRCSGDIPLDIIIPHSGWDQLADALLKESHRWRSIDFGLDPPTAPQLRALKGKIPHLECLALDCKEVDVAYLGAISEAFRDAPAIRRLACSTNIFAAEFPWHHLVEVGLSPFTAGPPPPSSMDLVLKVMLLPSLRVLYLPEIVPPTRCEVRNPGIQKLRYEARMFGRHGLWLQFLDLPSLTTAEIHGEYLDAFTQLVHRSACPLTCLHVPFFSIRTPRAHDALESLLLATPQLSTLCL
;
A
#
# COMPACT_ATOMS: atom_id res chain seq x y z
N MET A 1 -13.18 -7.89 32.95
CA MET A 1 -13.98 -7.65 31.74
C MET A 1 -13.22 -8.24 30.56
N SER A 2 -13.83 -9.09 29.75
CA SER A 2 -13.19 -9.67 28.55
C SER A 2 -13.08 -8.61 27.47
N ASN A 3 -11.89 -8.41 26.90
CA ASN A 3 -11.66 -7.48 25.79
C ASN A 3 -12.36 -8.02 24.53
N LEU A 4 -13.26 -7.24 23.94
CA LEU A 4 -14.22 -7.76 22.95
C LEU A 4 -13.77 -7.59 21.47
N TRP A 5 -12.91 -6.61 21.15
CA TRP A 5 -12.51 -6.35 19.75
C TRP A 5 -11.18 -5.60 19.65
N SER A 6 -10.33 -6.02 18.71
CA SER A 6 -9.05 -5.37 18.36
C SER A 6 -9.07 -4.69 16.99
N LYS A 7 -10.15 -4.86 16.22
CA LYS A 7 -10.29 -4.34 14.86
C LYS A 7 -11.58 -3.56 14.73
N ILE A 8 -11.47 -2.29 14.36
CA ILE A 8 -12.58 -1.37 14.16
C ILE A 8 -12.56 -0.92 12.70
N CYS A 9 -13.61 -1.29 11.97
CA CYS A 9 -13.79 -0.90 10.57
C CYS A 9 -14.98 0.05 10.48
N ILE A 10 -14.74 1.27 10.00
CA ILE A 10 -15.73 2.35 9.96
C ILE A 10 -16.07 2.59 8.49
N LEU A 11 -17.13 1.93 8.03
CA LEU A 11 -17.58 2.01 6.64
C LEU A 11 -18.69 3.07 6.53
N SER A 12 -18.32 4.31 6.19
CA SER A 12 -19.30 5.34 5.79
C SER A 12 -19.09 5.69 4.33
N ARG A 13 -20.08 5.39 3.47
CA ARG A 13 -19.98 5.74 2.04
C ARG A 13 -20.59 7.11 1.82
N PHE A 14 -19.74 8.09 1.52
CA PHE A 14 -20.12 9.43 1.03
C PHE A 14 -20.94 10.32 1.98
N GLU A 15 -21.40 9.81 3.12
CA GLU A 15 -22.11 10.58 4.14
C GLU A 15 -21.27 10.73 5.41
N PRO A 16 -21.40 11.85 6.14
CA PRO A 16 -20.88 11.97 7.50
C PRO A 16 -21.47 10.88 8.41
N LEU A 17 -20.69 10.43 9.39
CA LEU A 17 -21.21 9.51 10.40
C LEU A 17 -22.31 10.22 11.22
N SER A 18 -23.43 9.52 11.42
CA SER A 18 -24.46 9.97 12.35
C SER A 18 -23.94 9.99 13.79
N ASP A 19 -24.53 10.82 14.66
CA ASP A 19 -24.16 10.90 16.07
C ASP A 19 -24.21 9.53 16.77
N LYS A 20 -25.23 8.73 16.46
CA LYS A 20 -25.36 7.36 16.99
C LYS A 20 -24.20 6.46 16.52
N ALA A 21 -23.76 6.59 15.28
CA ALA A 21 -22.60 5.84 14.79
C ALA A 21 -21.30 6.30 15.48
N LEU A 22 -21.12 7.61 15.68
CA LEU A 22 -19.98 8.15 16.43
C LEU A 22 -19.96 7.65 17.88
N GLU A 23 -21.11 7.65 18.56
CA GLU A 23 -21.25 7.11 19.91
C GLU A 23 -20.92 5.62 19.98
N LEU A 24 -21.36 4.83 19.00
CA LEU A 24 -21.04 3.40 18.91
C LEU A 24 -19.54 3.18 18.70
N VAL A 25 -18.89 3.95 17.82
CA VAL A 25 -17.44 3.85 17.60
C VAL A 25 -16.66 4.24 18.86
N ARG A 26 -17.04 5.35 19.51
CA ARG A 26 -16.44 5.77 20.79
C ARG A 26 -16.67 4.76 21.92
N GLY A 27 -17.86 4.15 21.96
CA GLY A 27 -18.20 3.05 22.85
C GLY A 27 -17.32 1.83 22.59
N ALA A 28 -17.16 1.46 21.31
CA ALA A 28 -16.30 0.38 20.89
C ALA A 28 -14.86 0.62 21.37
N ILE A 29 -14.26 1.75 21.02
CA ILE A 29 -12.91 2.11 21.44
C ILE A 29 -12.74 1.97 22.96
N ARG A 30 -13.69 2.45 23.77
CA ARG A 30 -13.63 2.33 25.23
C ARG A 30 -13.69 0.87 25.73
N CYS A 31 -14.62 0.04 25.25
CA CYS A 31 -14.70 -1.34 25.74
C CYS A 31 -13.64 -2.28 25.14
N SER A 32 -12.80 -1.81 24.21
CA SER A 32 -11.61 -2.55 23.81
C SER A 32 -10.52 -2.60 24.90
N GLY A 33 -10.61 -1.74 25.92
CA GLY A 33 -9.64 -1.71 27.02
C GLY A 33 -8.28 -1.22 26.53
N ASP A 34 -7.20 -1.95 26.84
CA ASP A 34 -5.82 -1.57 26.50
C ASP A 34 -5.24 -2.37 25.32
N ILE A 35 -6.05 -3.17 24.62
CA ILE A 35 -5.53 -4.02 23.56
C ILE A 35 -5.09 -3.21 22.34
N PRO A 36 -4.12 -3.70 21.54
CA PRO A 36 -3.74 -3.06 20.29
C PRO A 36 -4.92 -2.92 19.33
N LEU A 37 -4.97 -1.78 18.63
CA LEU A 37 -6.07 -1.41 17.74
C LEU A 37 -5.65 -1.43 16.27
N ASP A 38 -6.46 -2.09 15.45
CA ASP A 38 -6.46 -1.93 14.00
C ASP A 38 -7.68 -1.10 13.60
N ILE A 39 -7.44 0.06 13.01
CA ILE A 39 -8.49 1.01 12.62
C ILE A 39 -8.47 1.17 11.10
N ILE A 40 -9.64 1.01 10.47
CA ILE A 40 -9.80 1.15 9.03
C ILE A 40 -10.94 2.13 8.75
N ILE A 41 -10.64 3.24 8.07
CA ILE A 41 -11.58 4.31 7.72
C ILE A 41 -11.44 4.56 6.20
N PRO A 42 -11.99 3.69 5.34
CA PRO A 42 -11.66 3.70 3.91
C PRO A 42 -12.27 4.86 3.11
N HIS A 43 -13.13 5.67 3.73
CA HIS A 43 -13.91 6.71 3.06
C HIS A 43 -13.85 8.00 3.86
N SER A 44 -14.93 8.38 4.54
CA SER A 44 -15.06 9.60 5.34
C SER A 44 -15.32 9.29 6.81
N GLY A 45 -14.94 10.22 7.68
CA GLY A 45 -15.26 10.19 9.11
C GLY A 45 -14.06 10.35 10.02
N TRP A 46 -12.86 10.55 9.47
CA TRP A 46 -11.68 10.84 10.26
C TRP A 46 -11.89 12.12 11.06
N ASP A 47 -12.33 13.21 10.43
CA ASP A 47 -12.51 14.50 11.11
C ASP A 47 -13.45 14.43 12.33
N GLN A 48 -14.51 13.62 12.25
CA GLN A 48 -15.48 13.47 13.35
C GLN A 48 -14.96 12.58 14.49
N LEU A 49 -14.00 11.72 14.20
CA LEU A 49 -13.44 10.73 15.11
C LEU A 49 -12.03 11.07 15.60
N ALA A 50 -11.35 12.01 14.96
CA ALA A 50 -9.94 12.33 15.19
C ALA A 50 -9.65 12.55 16.67
N ASP A 51 -10.45 13.37 17.36
CA ASP A 51 -10.25 13.65 18.79
C ASP A 51 -10.33 12.41 19.69
N ALA A 52 -11.19 11.44 19.33
CA ALA A 52 -11.32 10.19 20.07
C ALA A 52 -10.18 9.22 19.72
N LEU A 53 -9.87 9.09 18.43
CA LEU A 53 -8.85 8.16 17.94
C LEU A 53 -7.43 8.60 18.35
N LEU A 54 -7.11 9.90 18.23
CA LEU A 54 -5.79 10.45 18.55
C LEU A 54 -5.40 10.22 20.02
N LYS A 55 -6.36 10.22 20.94
CA LYS A 55 -6.13 9.90 22.37
C LYS A 55 -5.66 8.46 22.57
N GLU A 56 -6.08 7.57 21.68
CA GLU A 56 -5.77 6.14 21.70
C GLU A 56 -4.61 5.77 20.76
N SER A 57 -3.91 6.77 20.20
CA SER A 57 -2.81 6.57 19.23
C SER A 57 -1.69 5.66 19.73
N HIS A 58 -1.45 5.67 21.04
CA HIS A 58 -0.46 4.81 21.68
C HIS A 58 -0.74 3.32 21.53
N ARG A 59 -1.99 2.93 21.22
CA ARG A 59 -2.43 1.54 21.07
C ARG A 59 -2.53 1.12 19.61
N TRP A 60 -2.36 2.02 18.66
CA TRP A 60 -2.54 1.69 17.25
C TRP A 60 -1.47 0.72 16.79
N ARG A 61 -1.92 -0.41 16.23
CA ARG A 61 -1.09 -1.36 15.48
C ARG A 61 -1.23 -1.15 13.98
N SER A 62 -2.44 -0.83 13.53
CA SER A 62 -2.73 -0.54 12.13
C SER A 62 -3.67 0.65 12.01
N ILE A 63 -3.38 1.58 11.12
CA ILE A 63 -4.30 2.68 10.77
C ILE A 63 -4.39 2.81 9.25
N ASP A 64 -5.61 2.89 8.75
CA ASP A 64 -5.92 3.25 7.37
C ASP A 64 -6.84 4.46 7.38
N PHE A 65 -6.31 5.59 6.92
CA PHE A 65 -7.02 6.88 6.85
C PHE A 65 -7.92 7.00 5.61
N GLY A 66 -7.84 6.05 4.66
CA GLY A 66 -8.66 6.02 3.46
C GLY A 66 -8.60 7.30 2.65
N LEU A 67 -9.77 7.87 2.35
CA LEU A 67 -9.93 9.06 1.50
C LEU A 67 -10.00 10.38 2.29
N ASP A 68 -9.96 10.31 3.62
CA ASP A 68 -10.13 11.43 4.54
C ASP A 68 -8.88 11.55 5.45
N PRO A 69 -7.75 12.01 4.88
CA PRO A 69 -6.47 12.01 5.59
C PRO A 69 -6.44 13.06 6.70
N PRO A 70 -5.65 12.82 7.77
CA PRO A 70 -5.54 13.75 8.89
C PRO A 70 -4.97 15.10 8.47
N THR A 71 -5.42 16.18 9.10
CA THR A 71 -4.85 17.52 8.90
C THR A 71 -3.41 17.60 9.46
N ALA A 72 -2.62 18.57 9.00
CA ALA A 72 -1.25 18.76 9.49
C ALA A 72 -1.16 18.94 11.03
N PRO A 73 -2.04 19.70 11.71
CA PRO A 73 -2.05 19.76 13.18
C PRO A 73 -2.33 18.41 13.85
N GLN A 74 -3.26 17.61 13.31
CA GLN A 74 -3.58 16.28 13.83
C GLN A 74 -2.38 15.31 13.66
N LEU A 75 -1.68 15.38 12.53
CA LEU A 75 -0.44 14.63 12.31
C LEU A 75 0.63 15.00 13.34
N ARG A 76 0.90 16.29 13.55
CA ARG A 76 1.88 16.74 14.56
C ARG A 76 1.52 16.28 15.97
N ALA A 77 0.22 16.17 16.28
CA ALA A 77 -0.24 15.66 17.57
C ALA A 77 0.13 14.20 17.84
N LEU A 78 0.48 13.42 16.80
CA LEU A 78 0.95 12.02 16.91
C LEU A 78 2.44 11.87 17.23
N LYS A 79 3.22 12.95 17.15
CA LYS A 79 4.68 12.90 17.39
C LYS A 79 4.99 12.25 18.74
N GLY A 80 5.72 11.13 18.69
CA GLY A 80 6.11 10.36 19.87
C GLY A 80 4.96 9.59 20.57
N LYS A 81 3.78 9.46 19.95
CA LYS A 81 2.60 8.82 20.55
C LYS A 81 2.15 7.53 19.86
N ILE A 82 2.90 7.02 18.88
CA ILE A 82 2.52 5.82 18.09
C ILE A 82 3.60 4.72 18.16
N PRO A 83 4.02 4.26 19.35
CA PRO A 83 5.14 3.33 19.49
C PRO A 83 4.87 1.93 18.90
N HIS A 84 3.60 1.53 18.77
CA HIS A 84 3.19 0.19 18.33
C HIS A 84 2.68 0.13 16.89
N LEU A 85 2.76 1.25 16.15
CA LEU A 85 2.20 1.30 14.80
C LEU A 85 3.04 0.48 13.83
N GLU A 86 2.49 -0.63 13.35
CA GLU A 86 3.13 -1.55 12.40
C GLU A 86 2.72 -1.26 10.96
N CYS A 87 1.50 -0.76 10.76
CA CYS A 87 0.87 -0.61 9.45
C CYS A 87 0.25 0.77 9.30
N LEU A 88 0.63 1.47 8.25
CA LEU A 88 0.13 2.79 7.91
C LEU A 88 -0.38 2.79 6.48
N ALA A 89 -1.66 3.10 6.30
CA ALA A 89 -2.23 3.45 5.01
C ALA A 89 -2.66 4.92 5.04
N LEU A 90 -2.01 5.74 4.20
CA LEU A 90 -2.22 7.18 4.11
C LEU A 90 -2.21 7.60 2.64
N ASP A 91 -3.39 7.86 2.09
CA ASP A 91 -3.52 8.41 0.75
C ASP A 91 -3.91 9.89 0.85
N CYS A 92 -3.12 10.75 0.22
CA CYS A 92 -3.40 12.18 0.17
C CYS A 92 -3.12 12.68 -1.24
N LYS A 93 -4.12 13.33 -1.83
CA LYS A 93 -4.06 13.82 -3.21
C LYS A 93 -3.20 15.07 -3.33
N GLU A 94 -3.37 15.98 -2.38
CA GLU A 94 -2.76 17.30 -2.37
C GLU A 94 -1.88 17.43 -1.15
N VAL A 95 -0.58 17.54 -1.39
CA VAL A 95 0.42 17.54 -0.34
C VAL A 95 1.34 18.73 -0.56
N ASP A 96 1.37 19.64 0.41
CA ASP A 96 2.32 20.75 0.44
C ASP A 96 3.53 20.42 1.35
N VAL A 97 4.53 21.30 1.35
CA VAL A 97 5.75 21.12 2.15
C VAL A 97 5.44 21.08 3.65
N ALA A 98 4.45 21.83 4.12
CA ALA A 98 4.09 21.88 5.53
C ALA A 98 3.41 20.58 5.98
N TYR A 99 2.61 19.97 5.10
CA TYR A 99 1.97 18.68 5.29
C TYR A 99 2.99 17.55 5.29
N LEU A 100 3.94 17.53 4.34
CA LEU A 100 5.06 16.57 4.36
C LEU A 100 5.88 16.68 5.66
N GLY A 101 6.16 17.91 6.12
CA GLY A 101 6.82 18.14 7.40
C GLY A 101 6.04 17.53 8.57
N ALA A 102 4.71 17.69 8.58
CA ALA A 102 3.85 17.10 9.60
C ALA A 102 3.84 15.56 9.58
N ILE A 103 3.85 14.95 8.38
CA ILE A 103 3.98 13.49 8.22
C ILE A 103 5.34 13.02 8.79
N SER A 104 6.43 13.67 8.40
CA SER A 104 7.77 13.36 8.90
C SER A 104 7.83 13.45 10.42
N GLU A 105 7.29 14.53 11.02
CA GLU A 105 7.26 14.68 12.48
C GLU A 105 6.43 13.60 13.18
N ALA A 106 5.34 13.16 12.56
CA ALA A 106 4.46 12.14 13.12
C ALA A 106 5.13 10.75 13.14
N PHE A 107 5.76 10.37 12.02
CA PHE A 107 6.12 8.96 11.75
C PHE A 107 7.62 8.65 11.73
N ARG A 108 8.52 9.64 11.70
CA ARG A 108 9.98 9.38 11.65
C ARG A 108 10.47 8.49 12.80
N ASP A 109 9.87 8.64 13.98
CA ASP A 109 10.24 7.95 15.22
C ASP A 109 9.22 6.86 15.58
N ALA A 110 8.52 6.29 14.60
CA ALA A 110 7.60 5.17 14.80
C ALA A 110 8.32 3.84 14.50
N PRO A 111 9.05 3.24 15.46
CA PRO A 111 10.03 2.19 15.18
C PRO A 111 9.42 0.86 14.71
N ALA A 112 8.14 0.66 14.96
CA ALA A 112 7.42 -0.57 14.65
C ALA A 112 6.90 -0.62 13.21
N ILE A 113 6.92 0.50 12.45
CA ILE A 113 6.34 0.53 11.10
C ILE A 113 7.10 -0.42 10.19
N ARG A 114 6.37 -1.39 9.65
CA ARG A 114 6.87 -2.39 8.68
C ARG A 114 6.08 -2.39 7.38
N ARG A 115 4.86 -1.85 7.39
CA ARG A 115 3.95 -1.83 6.24
C ARG A 115 3.48 -0.41 5.98
N LEU A 116 3.74 0.07 4.77
CA LEU A 116 3.36 1.40 4.34
C LEU A 116 2.59 1.32 3.03
N ALA A 117 1.37 1.83 3.00
CA ALA A 117 0.61 2.09 1.78
C ALA A 117 0.37 3.60 1.68
N CYS A 118 0.93 4.28 0.68
CA CYS A 118 0.69 5.71 0.54
C CYS A 118 0.74 6.18 -0.91
N SER A 119 0.22 7.38 -1.15
CA SER A 119 0.44 8.04 -2.44
C SER A 119 1.92 8.34 -2.60
N THR A 120 2.39 8.23 -3.84
CA THR A 120 3.75 8.59 -4.26
C THR A 120 4.15 10.02 -3.88
N ASN A 121 3.20 10.94 -3.73
CA ASN A 121 3.46 12.32 -3.27
C ASN A 121 3.92 12.39 -1.81
N ILE A 122 3.58 11.39 -0.99
CA ILE A 122 3.96 11.31 0.43
C ILE A 122 5.37 10.71 0.60
N PHE A 123 5.95 10.09 -0.43
CA PHE A 123 7.28 9.45 -0.33
C PHE A 123 8.41 10.43 -0.01
N ALA A 124 8.20 11.73 -0.21
CA ALA A 124 9.14 12.77 0.20
C ALA A 124 9.22 12.97 1.72
N ALA A 125 8.28 12.42 2.50
CA ALA A 125 8.32 12.48 3.95
C ALA A 125 9.34 11.49 4.56
N GLU A 126 9.79 11.77 5.77
CA GLU A 126 10.71 10.92 6.51
C GLU A 126 9.94 9.79 7.21
N PHE A 127 10.23 8.56 6.80
CA PHE A 127 9.76 7.33 7.45
C PHE A 127 10.96 6.49 7.91
N PRO A 128 10.76 5.50 8.80
CA PRO A 128 11.78 4.50 9.13
C PRO A 128 11.96 3.49 7.98
N TRP A 129 12.36 3.98 6.80
CA TRP A 129 12.40 3.25 5.53
C TRP A 129 13.10 1.89 5.64
N HIS A 130 14.25 1.85 6.31
CA HIS A 130 15.10 0.67 6.51
C HIS A 130 14.41 -0.54 7.17
N HIS A 131 13.26 -0.36 7.83
CA HIS A 131 12.52 -1.45 8.49
C HIS A 131 11.31 -1.94 7.68
N LEU A 132 11.00 -1.31 6.54
CA LEU A 132 9.84 -1.66 5.74
C LEU A 132 10.01 -3.04 5.10
N VAL A 133 8.98 -3.85 5.28
CA VAL A 133 8.83 -5.20 4.72
C VAL A 133 7.80 -5.20 3.60
N GLU A 134 6.83 -4.27 3.66
CA GLU A 134 5.73 -4.16 2.72
C GLU A 134 5.52 -2.70 2.33
N VAL A 135 5.52 -2.43 1.02
CA VAL A 135 5.27 -1.08 0.49
C VAL A 135 4.23 -1.17 -0.61
N GLY A 136 3.19 -0.34 -0.51
CA GLY A 136 2.20 -0.13 -1.56
C GLY A 136 2.16 1.31 -2.00
N LEU A 137 2.22 1.51 -3.32
CA LEU A 137 2.05 2.82 -3.93
C LEU A 137 0.59 2.99 -4.37
N SER A 138 -0.04 4.10 -4.01
CA SER A 138 -1.31 4.54 -4.61
C SER A 138 -1.01 5.39 -5.86
N PRO A 139 -1.80 5.26 -6.94
CA PRO A 139 -1.57 6.03 -8.16
C PRO A 139 -1.71 7.55 -7.93
N PHE A 140 -1.00 8.33 -8.74
CA PHE A 140 -1.10 9.79 -8.74
C PHE A 140 -2.53 10.24 -9.04
N THR A 141 -3.12 10.97 -8.11
CA THR A 141 -4.43 11.59 -8.30
C THR A 141 -4.34 13.06 -8.74
N ALA A 142 -3.16 13.70 -8.62
CA ALA A 142 -2.98 15.12 -8.93
C ALA A 142 -1.59 15.39 -9.53
N GLY A 143 -1.49 15.36 -10.87
CA GLY A 143 -0.29 15.75 -11.61
C GLY A 143 0.88 14.74 -11.58
N PRO A 144 1.95 14.99 -12.35
CA PRO A 144 3.15 14.17 -12.31
C PRO A 144 3.88 14.34 -10.96
N PRO A 145 4.54 13.27 -10.43
CA PRO A 145 5.36 13.37 -9.23
C PRO A 145 6.44 14.44 -9.37
N PRO A 146 6.83 15.09 -8.26
CA PRO A 146 8.13 15.71 -8.17
C PRO A 146 9.22 14.66 -8.48
N PRO A 147 10.23 14.95 -9.32
CA PRO A 147 11.30 14.00 -9.63
C PRO A 147 11.96 13.38 -8.39
N SER A 148 12.13 14.17 -7.33
CA SER A 148 12.66 13.74 -6.03
C SER A 148 11.85 12.62 -5.36
N SER A 149 10.54 12.56 -5.60
CA SER A 149 9.68 11.51 -5.05
C SER A 149 9.93 10.18 -5.74
N MET A 150 10.19 10.18 -7.05
CA MET A 150 10.49 8.96 -7.80
C MET A 150 11.85 8.39 -7.42
N ASP A 151 12.85 9.23 -7.18
CA ASP A 151 14.16 8.77 -6.67
C ASP A 151 14.01 8.05 -5.32
N LEU A 152 13.13 8.53 -4.45
CA LEU A 152 12.84 7.90 -3.17
C LEU A 152 12.07 6.59 -3.34
N VAL A 153 11.08 6.53 -4.24
CA VAL A 153 10.39 5.28 -4.60
C VAL A 153 11.40 4.23 -5.07
N LEU A 154 12.33 4.59 -5.96
CA LEU A 154 13.38 3.68 -6.43
C LEU A 154 14.27 3.21 -5.26
N LYS A 155 14.72 4.11 -4.39
CA LYS A 155 15.52 3.74 -3.19
C LYS A 155 14.77 2.77 -2.28
N VAL A 156 13.47 2.99 -2.07
CA VAL A 156 12.62 2.12 -1.25
C VAL A 156 12.46 0.75 -1.89
N MET A 157 12.24 0.68 -3.20
CA MET A 157 12.15 -0.57 -3.94
C MET A 157 13.45 -1.37 -3.97
N LEU A 158 14.59 -0.76 -3.62
CA LEU A 158 15.90 -1.41 -3.49
C LEU A 158 16.22 -1.84 -2.05
N LEU A 159 15.33 -1.61 -1.08
CA LEU A 159 15.59 -1.97 0.31
C LEU A 159 15.72 -3.50 0.47
N PRO A 160 16.74 -3.98 1.19
CA PRO A 160 16.97 -5.42 1.37
C PRO A 160 15.95 -6.06 2.33
N SER A 161 15.25 -5.26 3.14
CA SER A 161 14.16 -5.70 4.02
C SER A 161 12.84 -5.91 3.29
N LEU A 162 12.67 -5.31 2.11
CA LEU A 162 11.40 -5.32 1.39
C LEU A 162 11.09 -6.74 0.87
N ARG A 163 9.88 -7.22 1.14
CA ARG A 163 9.38 -8.55 0.75
C ARG A 163 8.13 -8.47 -0.10
N VAL A 164 7.29 -7.46 0.15
CA VAL A 164 6.00 -7.29 -0.53
C VAL A 164 5.96 -5.92 -1.18
N LEU A 165 5.58 -5.90 -2.45
CA LEU A 165 5.50 -4.68 -3.24
C LEU A 165 4.14 -4.61 -3.96
N TYR A 166 3.42 -3.51 -3.74
CA TYR A 166 2.23 -3.15 -4.53
C TYR A 166 2.57 -1.95 -5.43
N LEU A 167 2.50 -2.16 -6.73
CA LEU A 167 2.76 -1.13 -7.73
C LEU A 167 1.50 -0.84 -8.54
N PRO A 168 1.10 0.43 -8.67
CA PRO A 168 0.11 0.86 -9.62
C PRO A 168 0.76 1.10 -10.99
N GLU A 169 -0.06 1.13 -12.03
CA GLU A 169 0.34 1.60 -13.36
C GLU A 169 0.62 3.12 -13.35
N ILE A 170 1.86 3.50 -13.04
CA ILE A 170 2.40 4.86 -13.16
C ILE A 170 3.62 4.85 -14.09
N VAL A 171 3.96 6.00 -14.67
CA VAL A 171 5.12 6.10 -15.57
C VAL A 171 6.41 5.99 -14.74
N PRO A 172 7.25 4.96 -14.96
CA PRO A 172 8.56 4.89 -14.33
C PRO A 172 9.50 5.96 -14.92
N PRO A 173 10.57 6.35 -14.21
CA PRO A 173 11.61 7.20 -14.78
C PRO A 173 12.24 6.51 -16.02
N THR A 174 12.60 7.28 -17.05
CA THR A 174 13.08 6.75 -18.36
C THR A 174 14.37 5.94 -18.31
N ARG A 175 15.06 5.89 -17.16
CA ARG A 175 16.33 5.19 -16.96
C ARG A 175 16.38 4.54 -15.58
N CYS A 176 15.39 3.73 -15.23
CA CYS A 176 15.43 2.95 -14.01
C CYS A 176 15.59 1.46 -14.30
N GLU A 177 16.45 0.80 -13.55
CA GLU A 177 16.44 -0.66 -13.40
C GLU A 177 16.37 -0.94 -11.91
N VAL A 178 15.42 -1.77 -11.50
CA VAL A 178 15.21 -2.12 -10.10
C VAL A 178 15.41 -3.61 -9.95
N ARG A 179 16.61 -3.98 -9.50
CA ARG A 179 16.89 -5.35 -9.07
C ARG A 179 16.74 -5.46 -7.57
N ASN A 180 15.79 -6.27 -7.10
CA ASN A 180 15.63 -6.56 -5.68
C ASN A 180 15.47 -8.07 -5.43
N PRO A 181 16.48 -8.74 -4.84
CA PRO A 181 16.43 -10.17 -4.55
C PRO A 181 15.65 -10.52 -3.28
N GLY A 182 15.13 -9.53 -2.54
CA GLY A 182 14.32 -9.73 -1.34
C GLY A 182 12.82 -9.82 -1.64
N ILE A 183 12.34 -9.21 -2.72
CA ILE A 183 10.89 -9.15 -2.99
C ILE A 183 10.37 -10.54 -3.38
N GLN A 184 9.40 -11.02 -2.60
CA GLN A 184 8.77 -12.33 -2.73
C GLN A 184 7.34 -12.24 -3.26
N LYS A 185 6.66 -11.11 -3.03
CA LYS A 185 5.29 -10.87 -3.48
C LYS A 185 5.18 -9.57 -4.25
N LEU A 186 4.60 -9.64 -5.44
CA LEU A 186 4.28 -8.49 -6.28
C LEU A 186 2.76 -8.44 -6.50
N ARG A 187 2.17 -7.26 -6.33
CA ARG A 187 0.82 -6.97 -6.82
C ARG A 187 0.89 -5.77 -7.74
N TYR A 188 0.38 -5.93 -8.95
CA TYR A 188 0.41 -4.92 -10.00
C TYR A 188 -1.01 -4.51 -10.36
N GLU A 189 -1.42 -3.31 -9.97
CA GLU A 189 -2.81 -2.82 -10.09
C GLU A 189 -2.99 -1.97 -11.34
N ALA A 190 -3.94 -2.38 -12.20
CA ALA A 190 -4.42 -1.58 -13.32
C ALA A 190 -5.45 -0.56 -12.84
N ARG A 191 -5.25 0.73 -13.10
CA ARG A 191 -6.31 1.74 -12.93
C ARG A 191 -6.63 2.55 -14.17
N MET A 192 -5.76 2.54 -15.19
CA MET A 192 -5.98 3.30 -16.42
C MET A 192 -5.78 2.39 -17.64
N PHE A 193 -6.82 2.32 -18.47
CA PHE A 193 -6.77 1.65 -19.76
C PHE A 193 -5.65 2.25 -20.63
N GLY A 194 -4.80 1.40 -21.22
CA GLY A 194 -3.90 1.80 -22.31
C GLY A 194 -2.43 2.06 -21.94
N ARG A 195 -1.94 1.58 -20.79
CA ARG A 195 -0.49 1.57 -20.50
C ARG A 195 -0.01 0.15 -20.26
N HIS A 196 1.09 -0.23 -20.90
CA HIS A 196 1.49 -1.63 -21.13
C HIS A 196 2.40 -2.23 -20.04
N GLY A 197 2.05 -2.07 -18.75
CA GLY A 197 2.85 -2.65 -17.67
C GLY A 197 4.26 -2.08 -17.63
N LEU A 198 4.40 -0.75 -17.74
CA LEU A 198 5.70 -0.10 -17.97
C LEU A 198 6.73 -0.47 -16.91
N TRP A 199 6.33 -0.47 -15.63
CA TRP A 199 7.21 -0.88 -14.54
C TRP A 199 7.74 -2.30 -14.71
N LEU A 200 6.90 -3.25 -15.17
CA LEU A 200 7.28 -4.65 -15.28
C LEU A 200 8.47 -4.86 -16.22
N GLN A 201 8.77 -3.92 -17.10
CA GLN A 201 9.94 -3.98 -17.99
C GLN A 201 11.25 -3.63 -17.27
N PHE A 202 11.18 -2.89 -16.17
CA PHE A 202 12.34 -2.36 -15.43
C PHE A 202 12.64 -3.13 -14.13
N LEU A 203 11.82 -4.12 -13.77
CA LEU A 203 11.98 -4.89 -12.54
C LEU A 203 12.79 -6.18 -12.77
N ASP A 204 13.64 -6.52 -11.83
CA ASP A 204 14.35 -7.80 -11.76
C ASP A 204 14.21 -8.36 -10.35
N LEU A 205 13.32 -9.35 -10.19
CA LEU A 205 12.84 -9.84 -8.89
C LEU A 205 13.11 -11.35 -8.76
N PRO A 206 14.37 -11.77 -8.57
CA PRO A 206 14.76 -13.18 -8.67
C PRO A 206 14.16 -14.08 -7.57
N SER A 207 13.65 -13.51 -6.47
CA SER A 207 13.00 -14.25 -5.38
C SER A 207 11.47 -14.19 -5.42
N LEU A 208 10.88 -13.67 -6.51
CA LEU A 208 9.44 -13.54 -6.64
C LEU A 208 8.78 -14.93 -6.67
N THR A 209 7.89 -15.18 -5.72
CA THR A 209 7.16 -16.46 -5.58
C THR A 209 5.66 -16.30 -5.73
N THR A 210 5.12 -15.12 -5.41
CA THR A 210 3.69 -14.82 -5.47
C THR A 210 3.44 -13.56 -6.30
N ALA A 211 2.51 -13.60 -7.24
CA ALA A 211 2.13 -12.44 -8.03
C ALA A 211 0.61 -12.28 -8.16
N GLU A 212 0.14 -11.04 -8.13
CA GLU A 212 -1.22 -10.65 -8.54
C GLU A 212 -1.12 -9.65 -9.69
N ILE A 213 -1.55 -10.04 -10.89
CA ILE A 213 -1.32 -9.30 -12.14
C ILE A 213 -2.60 -9.32 -12.98
N HIS A 214 -3.08 -8.17 -13.44
CA HIS A 214 -4.22 -8.12 -14.37
C HIS A 214 -3.91 -8.80 -15.71
N GLY A 215 -4.92 -9.42 -16.31
CA GLY A 215 -4.77 -10.18 -17.57
C GLY A 215 -4.15 -9.40 -18.73
N GLU A 216 -4.35 -8.09 -18.79
CA GLU A 216 -3.77 -7.21 -19.82
C GLU A 216 -2.24 -7.04 -19.74
N TYR A 217 -1.62 -7.42 -18.62
CA TYR A 217 -0.19 -7.30 -18.38
C TYR A 217 0.57 -8.62 -18.43
N LEU A 218 -0.10 -9.73 -18.76
CA LEU A 218 0.51 -11.06 -18.77
C LEU A 218 1.72 -11.15 -19.71
N ASP A 219 1.69 -10.50 -20.87
CA ASP A 219 2.84 -10.45 -21.79
C ASP A 219 4.08 -9.82 -21.11
N ALA A 220 3.91 -8.63 -20.54
CA ALA A 220 5.00 -7.90 -19.87
C ALA A 220 5.47 -8.63 -18.59
N PHE A 221 4.55 -9.26 -17.87
CA PHE A 221 4.87 -10.05 -16.70
C PHE A 221 5.64 -11.33 -17.06
N THR A 222 5.30 -11.99 -18.18
CA THR A 222 6.05 -13.15 -18.69
C THR A 222 7.50 -12.78 -18.99
N GLN A 223 7.72 -11.60 -19.58
CA GLN A 223 9.08 -11.07 -19.80
C GLN A 223 9.82 -10.83 -18.48
N LEU A 224 9.14 -10.32 -17.46
CA LEU A 224 9.71 -10.17 -16.11
C LEU A 224 10.12 -11.52 -15.53
N VAL A 225 9.28 -12.54 -15.64
CA VAL A 225 9.55 -13.90 -15.14
C VAL A 225 10.81 -14.47 -15.80
N HIS A 226 10.90 -14.39 -17.13
CA HIS A 226 12.09 -14.85 -17.85
C HIS A 226 13.35 -14.07 -17.45
N ARG A 227 13.27 -12.73 -17.40
CA ARG A 227 14.42 -11.88 -17.04
C ARG A 227 14.90 -12.13 -15.62
N SER A 228 13.96 -12.28 -14.68
CA SER A 228 14.27 -12.46 -13.25
C SER A 228 14.64 -13.90 -12.91
N ALA A 229 14.33 -14.87 -13.78
CA ALA A 229 14.44 -16.30 -13.52
C ALA A 229 13.82 -16.70 -12.16
N CYS A 230 12.66 -16.12 -11.83
CA CYS A 230 12.08 -16.23 -10.50
C CYS A 230 11.29 -17.53 -10.29
N PRO A 231 11.27 -18.10 -9.07
CA PRO A 231 10.56 -19.32 -8.75
C PRO A 231 9.07 -19.04 -8.45
N LEU A 232 8.34 -18.49 -9.43
CA LEU A 232 6.92 -18.16 -9.26
C LEU A 232 6.08 -19.43 -8.99
N THR A 233 5.42 -19.50 -7.83
CA THR A 233 4.61 -20.66 -7.40
C THR A 233 3.12 -20.35 -7.25
N CYS A 234 2.76 -19.06 -7.11
CA CYS A 234 1.39 -18.60 -6.97
C CYS A 234 1.12 -17.39 -7.87
N LEU A 235 0.08 -17.48 -8.69
CA LEU A 235 -0.35 -16.42 -9.60
C LEU A 235 -1.85 -16.18 -9.43
N HIS A 236 -2.22 -14.92 -9.19
CA HIS A 236 -3.59 -14.43 -9.18
C HIS A 236 -3.79 -13.46 -10.35
N VAL A 237 -4.76 -13.73 -11.21
CA VAL A 237 -5.08 -12.92 -12.38
C VAL A 237 -6.49 -12.36 -12.24
N PRO A 238 -6.69 -11.28 -11.47
CA PRO A 238 -8.03 -10.77 -11.21
C PRO A 238 -8.69 -10.30 -12.51
N PHE A 239 -9.99 -10.55 -12.61
CA PHE A 239 -10.83 -10.16 -13.75
C PHE A 239 -10.39 -10.76 -15.09
N PHE A 240 -9.83 -11.97 -15.07
CA PHE A 240 -9.43 -12.66 -16.30
C PHE A 240 -10.65 -12.93 -17.19
N SER A 241 -10.55 -12.59 -18.48
CA SER A 241 -11.62 -12.81 -19.46
C SER A 241 -11.17 -13.80 -20.53
N ILE A 242 -11.85 -14.96 -20.59
CA ILE A 242 -11.62 -15.99 -21.62
C ILE A 242 -12.01 -15.47 -23.02
N ARG A 243 -12.80 -14.39 -23.09
CA ARG A 243 -13.28 -13.83 -24.36
C ARG A 243 -12.23 -13.03 -25.12
N THR A 244 -11.05 -12.77 -24.53
CA THR A 244 -9.97 -12.04 -25.18
C THR A 244 -8.87 -13.03 -25.61
N PRO A 245 -8.80 -13.43 -26.89
CA PRO A 245 -7.85 -14.45 -27.36
C PRO A 245 -6.41 -14.14 -26.96
N ARG A 246 -6.02 -12.86 -27.05
CA ARG A 246 -4.69 -12.41 -26.62
C ARG A 246 -4.37 -12.71 -25.16
N ALA A 247 -5.35 -12.59 -24.25
CA ALA A 247 -5.12 -12.89 -22.83
C ALA A 247 -4.96 -14.40 -22.59
N HIS A 248 -5.63 -15.23 -23.40
CA HIS A 248 -5.47 -16.68 -23.36
C HIS A 248 -4.05 -17.08 -23.80
N ASP A 249 -3.59 -16.59 -24.95
CA ASP A 249 -2.25 -16.89 -25.48
C ASP A 249 -1.14 -16.39 -24.52
N ALA A 250 -1.35 -15.23 -23.91
CA ALA A 250 -0.44 -14.66 -22.91
C ALA A 250 -0.38 -15.50 -21.63
N LEU A 251 -1.54 -16.00 -21.16
CA LEU A 251 -1.61 -16.87 -20.00
C LEU A 251 -0.93 -18.21 -20.29
N GLU A 252 -1.20 -18.82 -21.45
CA GLU A 252 -0.54 -20.07 -21.87
C GLU A 252 0.98 -19.91 -21.91
N SER A 253 1.46 -18.82 -22.52
CA SER A 253 2.89 -18.49 -22.55
C SER A 253 3.49 -18.36 -21.16
N LEU A 254 2.79 -17.71 -20.23
CA LEU A 254 3.22 -17.57 -18.84
C LEU A 254 3.26 -18.91 -18.10
N LEU A 255 2.28 -19.79 -18.32
CA LEU A 255 2.24 -21.12 -17.71
C LEU A 255 3.41 -21.99 -18.21
N LEU A 256 3.75 -21.90 -19.50
CA LEU A 256 4.94 -22.56 -20.05
C LEU A 256 6.24 -22.01 -19.46
N ALA A 257 6.29 -20.70 -19.18
CA ALA A 257 7.43 -20.06 -18.53
C ALA A 257 7.55 -20.38 -17.03
N THR A 258 6.49 -20.91 -16.40
CA THR A 258 6.40 -21.16 -14.96
C THR A 258 5.97 -22.60 -14.65
N PRO A 259 6.75 -23.62 -15.05
CA PRO A 259 6.40 -25.03 -14.83
C PRO A 259 6.27 -25.39 -13.33
N GLN A 260 6.83 -24.59 -12.43
CA GLN A 260 6.74 -24.74 -10.98
C GLN A 260 5.50 -24.07 -10.36
N LEU A 261 4.61 -23.46 -11.17
CA LEU A 261 3.39 -22.84 -10.67
C LEU A 261 2.46 -23.90 -10.04
N SER A 262 2.16 -23.73 -8.76
CA SER A 262 1.33 -24.66 -7.99
C SER A 262 -0.09 -24.14 -7.75
N THR A 263 -0.27 -22.82 -7.77
CA THR A 263 -1.54 -22.15 -7.52
C THR A 263 -1.80 -21.12 -8.61
N LEU A 264 -2.95 -21.26 -9.27
CA LEU A 264 -3.46 -20.31 -10.25
C LEU A 264 -4.88 -19.91 -9.84
N CYS A 265 -5.12 -18.62 -9.65
CA CYS A 265 -6.44 -18.04 -9.43
C CYS A 265 -6.76 -17.09 -10.59
N LEU A 266 -7.91 -17.28 -11.25
CA LEU A 266 -8.38 -16.49 -12.40
C LEU A 266 -9.68 -15.75 -12.05
#